data_AF-A0A0L8GTR3-F1
#
_entry.id   AF-A0A0L8GTR3-F1
#
_cell.length_a   1.000
_cell.length_b   1.000
_cell.length_c   1.000
_cell.angle_alpha   90.00
_cell.angle_beta   90.00
_cell.angle_gamma   90.00
#
_symmetry.space_group_name_H-M   'P 1'
#
loop_
_entity.id
_entity.type
_entity.pdbx_description
1 polymer ?
#
loop_
_entity_poly.entity_id
_entity_poly.type
_entity_poly.pdbx_seq_one_letter_code
_entity_poly.pdbx_strand_id
1 'polypeptide(L)'
;ILQTTRPIANVSISAGYTYQYAVAAVSSQGSLGFSNTSQEFRSSLEIRDPNPPRNLRVTKNTTVRDRQRVTVKWDPPAELDFPITRYK
;
A
#
# COMPACT_ATOMS: atom_id res chain seq x y z
N ILE A 1 -9.72 14.20 -35.93
CA ILE A 1 -8.63 14.08 -34.94
C ILE A 1 -9.02 12.92 -34.02
N LEU A 2 -8.30 11.79 -34.08
CA LEU A 2 -8.63 10.59 -33.28
C LEU A 2 -8.04 10.77 -31.88
N GLN A 3 -8.87 11.15 -30.91
CA GLN A 3 -8.49 11.21 -29.50
C GLN A 3 -8.81 9.85 -28.86
N THR A 4 -7.80 9.03 -28.61
CA THR A 4 -7.95 7.75 -27.89
C THR A 4 -7.85 7.98 -26.38
N THR A 5 -8.99 8.05 -25.72
CA THR A 5 -9.12 8.21 -24.26
C THR A 5 -9.05 6.85 -23.56
N ARG A 6 -7.95 6.11 -23.71
CA ARG A 6 -7.67 4.96 -22.84
C ARG A 6 -6.56 5.34 -21.87
N PRO A 7 -6.86 5.57 -20.58
CA PRO A 7 -5.80 5.80 -19.60
C PRO A 7 -4.93 4.54 -19.50
N ILE A 8 -3.63 4.67 -19.81
CA ILE A 8 -2.65 3.57 -19.80
C ILE A 8 -1.98 3.42 -18.42
N ALA A 9 -2.22 4.32 -17.48
CA ALA A 9 -1.57 4.30 -16.17
C ALA A 9 -2.58 4.01 -15.05
N ASN A 10 -2.58 2.78 -14.55
CA ASN A 10 -3.13 2.47 -13.22
C ASN A 10 -2.10 2.95 -12.18
N VAL A 11 -2.24 4.20 -11.74
CA VAL A 11 -1.36 4.77 -10.71
C VAL A 11 -1.97 4.49 -9.34
N SER A 12 -1.32 3.64 -8.54
CA SER A 12 -1.69 3.42 -7.15
C SER A 12 -1.22 4.60 -6.28
N ILE A 13 -2.13 5.18 -5.52
CA ILE A 13 -1.87 6.30 -4.62
C ILE A 13 -1.87 5.76 -3.19
N SER A 14 -0.83 6.08 -2.41
CA SER A 14 -0.70 5.71 -1.00
C SER A 14 -1.22 6.83 -0.10
N ALA A 15 -1.91 6.46 0.98
CA ALA A 15 -2.39 7.41 1.98
C ALA A 15 -1.25 8.16 2.68
N GLY A 16 -1.51 9.41 3.06
CA GLY A 16 -0.58 10.25 3.80
C GLY A 16 0.51 10.91 2.97
N TYR A 17 0.58 10.62 1.66
CA TYR A 17 1.54 11.24 0.75
C TYR A 17 0.90 12.36 -0.08
N THR A 18 1.73 13.32 -0.46
CA THR A 18 1.42 14.38 -1.43
C THR A 18 1.96 13.99 -2.79
N TYR A 19 1.16 14.17 -3.83
CA TYR A 19 1.47 13.80 -5.20
C TYR A 19 1.38 15.00 -6.15
N GLN A 20 2.10 14.91 -7.26
CA GLN A 20 1.93 15.77 -8.43
C GLN A 20 1.74 14.89 -9.66
N TYR A 21 0.88 15.32 -10.59
CA TYR A 21 0.61 14.60 -11.83
C TYR A 21 1.05 15.42 -13.05
N ALA A 22 1.49 14.74 -14.09
CA ALA A 22 1.75 15.30 -15.41
C ALA A 22 1.25 14.30 -16.47
N VAL A 23 0.75 14.81 -17.60
CA VAL A 23 0.16 13.97 -18.66
C VAL A 23 0.99 14.05 -19.93
N ALA A 24 1.09 12.95 -20.66
CA ALA A 24 1.76 12.89 -21.96
C ALA A 24 0.82 12.25 -22.98
N ALA A 25 0.74 12.84 -24.18
CA ALA A 25 0.03 12.24 -25.29
C ALA A 25 0.97 11.32 -26.06
N VAL A 26 0.58 10.05 -26.23
CA VAL A 26 1.38 9.05 -26.95
C VAL A 26 0.68 8.73 -28.28
N SER A 27 1.42 8.82 -29.38
CA SER A 27 1.00 8.43 -30.73
C SER A 27 1.83 7.24 -31.23
N SER A 28 1.54 6.74 -32.44
CA SER A 28 2.35 5.71 -33.09
C SER A 28 3.81 6.13 -33.33
N GLN A 29 4.09 7.44 -33.36
CA GLN A 29 5.43 8.00 -33.54
C GLN A 29 6.14 8.26 -32.20
N GLY A 30 5.48 7.97 -31.07
CA GLY A 30 5.98 8.23 -29.72
C GLY A 30 5.29 9.40 -29.03
N SER A 31 5.97 9.98 -28.03
CA SER A 31 5.50 11.09 -27.20
C SER A 31 6.45 12.27 -27.29
N LEU A 32 5.91 13.50 -27.22
CA LEU A 32 6.68 14.75 -27.14
C LEU A 32 7.06 15.12 -25.70
N GLY A 33 6.83 14.23 -24.73
CA GLY A 33 7.10 14.45 -23.33
C GLY A 33 5.84 14.73 -22.51
N PHE A 34 6.05 15.01 -21.23
CA PHE A 34 4.98 15.33 -20.29
C PHE A 34 4.62 16.82 -20.32
N SER A 35 3.38 17.13 -19.93
CA SER A 35 2.93 18.48 -19.61
C SER A 35 3.69 19.05 -18.40
N ASN A 36 3.45 20.32 -18.09
CA ASN A 36 3.77 20.85 -16.77
C ASN A 36 3.10 20.00 -15.67
N THR A 37 3.75 19.95 -14.51
CA THR A 37 3.21 19.29 -13.33
C THR A 37 1.99 20.05 -12.80
N SER A 38 1.11 19.30 -12.15
CA SER A 38 -0.04 19.84 -11.44
C SER A 38 0.38 20.56 -10.16
N GLN A 39 -0.59 21.27 -9.57
CA GLN A 39 -0.49 21.62 -8.16
C GLN A 39 -0.41 20.34 -7.30
N GLU A 40 0.23 20.47 -6.15
CA GLU A 40 0.29 19.42 -5.15
C GLU A 40 -1.12 18.96 -4.74
N PHE A 41 -1.35 17.66 -4.81
CA PHE A 41 -2.56 17.00 -4.35
C PHE A 41 -2.22 16.12 -3.16
N ARG A 42 -2.81 16.40 -2.00
CA ARG A 42 -2.70 15.54 -0.82
C ARG A 42 -3.69 14.38 -0.97
N SER A 43 -3.20 13.14 -0.84
CA SER A 43 -4.07 11.96 -0.87
C SER A 43 -5.18 12.09 0.18
N SER A 44 -6.43 11.90 -0.26
CA SER A 44 -7.62 11.93 0.62
C SER A 44 -7.85 10.60 1.35
N LEU A 45 -7.00 9.59 1.10
CA LEU A 45 -7.04 8.32 1.81
C LEU A 45 -6.63 8.55 3.25
N GLU A 46 -7.55 8.29 4.16
CA GLU A 46 -7.35 8.43 5.59
C GLU A 46 -6.47 7.27 6.09
N ILE A 47 -5.36 7.60 6.77
CA ILE A 47 -4.55 6.58 7.46
C ILE A 47 -5.30 6.21 8.73
N ARG A 48 -5.92 5.03 8.74
CA ARG A 48 -6.55 4.46 9.92
C ARG A 48 -5.60 3.47 10.58
N ASP A 49 -5.73 3.33 11.89
CA ASP A 49 -5.02 2.28 12.60
C ASP A 49 -5.40 0.92 12.01
N PRO A 50 -4.43 0.02 11.76
CA PRO A 50 -4.74 -1.28 11.23
C PRO A 50 -5.58 -2.05 12.25
N ASN A 51 -6.53 -2.83 11.74
CA ASN A 51 -7.26 -3.78 12.55
C ASN A 51 -6.30 -4.71 13.31
N PRO A 52 -6.66 -5.18 14.52
CA PRO A 52 -5.79 -6.06 15.29
C PRO A 52 -5.57 -7.42 14.60
N PRO A 53 -4.42 -8.08 14.85
CA PRO A 53 -4.21 -9.46 14.41
C PRO A 53 -5.23 -10.39 15.07
N ARG A 54 -5.53 -11.50 14.38
CA ARG A 54 -6.60 -12.42 14.76
C ARG A 54 -6.03 -13.76 15.24
N ASN A 55 -6.85 -14.55 15.92
CA ASN A 55 -6.56 -15.95 16.25
C ASN A 55 -5.20 -16.16 16.94
N LEU A 56 -4.90 -15.32 17.94
CA LEU A 56 -3.68 -15.43 18.73
C LEU A 56 -3.65 -16.79 19.44
N ARG A 57 -2.61 -17.58 19.17
CA ARG A 57 -2.50 -18.95 19.65
C ARG A 57 -1.07 -19.34 19.96
N VAL A 58 -0.89 -20.07 21.05
CA VAL A 58 0.39 -20.70 21.39
C VAL A 58 0.49 -22.02 20.64
N THR A 59 1.49 -22.17 19.78
CA THR A 59 1.71 -23.43 19.03
C THR A 59 2.76 -24.32 19.66
N LYS A 60 3.62 -23.77 20.51
CA LYS A 60 4.62 -24.55 21.24
C LYS A 60 4.93 -23.87 22.56
N ASN A 61 4.99 -24.68 23.62
CA ASN A 61 5.45 -24.27 24.92
C ASN A 61 6.44 -25.32 25.39
N THR A 62 7.68 -24.93 25.66
CA THR A 62 8.73 -25.86 26.08
C THR A 62 9.61 -25.21 27.13
N THR A 63 9.87 -25.93 28.21
CA THR A 63 10.82 -25.50 29.24
C THR A 63 12.20 -26.07 28.92
N VAL A 64 13.20 -25.20 28.79
CA VAL A 64 14.59 -25.60 28.54
C VAL A 64 15.48 -24.88 29.56
N ARG A 65 16.16 -25.64 30.43
CA ARG A 65 17.06 -25.11 31.48
C ARG A 65 16.37 -24.01 32.32
N ASP A 66 15.20 -24.34 32.88
CA ASP A 66 14.36 -23.44 33.69
C ASP A 66 13.87 -22.17 32.99
N ARG A 67 14.03 -22.07 31.67
CA ARG A 67 13.45 -20.99 30.85
C ARG A 67 12.31 -21.51 30.02
N GLN A 68 11.19 -20.80 30.08
CA GLN A 68 10.03 -21.11 29.25
C GLN A 68 10.19 -20.48 27.87
N ARG A 69 10.12 -21.29 26.83
CA ARG A 69 10.10 -20.86 25.43
C ARG A 69 8.70 -21.05 24.88
N VAL A 70 8.06 -19.95 24.52
CA VAL A 70 6.71 -19.94 23.95
C VAL A 70 6.80 -19.50 22.49
N THR A 71 6.19 -20.26 21.59
CA THR A 71 5.99 -19.86 20.19
C THR A 71 4.53 -19.49 20.00
N VAL A 72 4.31 -18.26 19.57
CA VAL A 72 2.98 -17.69 19.34
C VAL A 72 2.78 -17.51 17.84
N LYS A 73 1.57 -17.81 17.36
CA LYS A 73 1.12 -17.50 16.00
C LYS A 73 -0.16 -16.68 16.07
N TRP A 74 -0.37 -15.89 15.03
CA TRP A 74 -1.59 -15.13 14.81
C TRP A 74 -1.84 -15.07 13.30
N ASP A 75 -3.08 -14.75 12.95
CA ASP A 75 -3.48 -14.50 11.58
C ASP A 75 -3.49 -12.98 11.34
N PRO A 76 -3.27 -12.52 10.10
CA PRO A 76 -3.37 -11.10 9.79
C PRO A 76 -4.79 -10.57 10.03
N PRO A 77 -4.94 -9.24 10.12
CA PRO A 77 -6.25 -8.60 10.24
C PRO A 77 -7.18 -8.98 9.08
N ALA A 78 -8.50 -8.92 9.31
CA ALA A 78 -9.49 -9.32 8.31
C ALA A 78 -9.49 -8.41 7.08
N GLU A 79 -9.26 -7.12 7.31
CA GLU A 79 -9.23 -6.07 6.31
C GLU A 79 -7.90 -5.32 6.42
N LEU A 80 -7.30 -5.05 5.26
CA LEU A 80 -6.03 -4.36 5.12
C LEU A 80 -6.17 -3.28 4.07
N ASP A 81 -6.40 -2.05 4.53
CA ASP A 81 -6.38 -0.86 3.67
C ASP A 81 -4.95 -0.52 3.22
N PHE A 82 -3.95 -0.93 4.02
CA PHE A 82 -2.53 -0.63 3.83
C PHE A 82 -1.63 -1.84 4.14
N PRO A 83 -0.43 -1.92 3.53
CA PRO A 83 0.52 -3.00 3.81
C PRO A 83 1.03 -2.96 5.26
N ILE A 84 1.14 -4.13 5.89
CA ILE A 84 1.65 -4.28 7.27
C ILE A 84 3.18 -4.15 7.26
N THR A 85 3.71 -3.24 8.08
CA THR A 85 5.17 -3.03 8.21
C THR A 85 5.77 -3.76 9.42
N ARG A 86 5.05 -3.81 10.55
CA ARG A 86 5.47 -4.50 11.77
C ARG A 86 4.29 -4.85 12.67
N TYR A 87 4.47 -5.87 13.52
CA TYR A 87 3.61 -6.15 14.67
C TYR A 87 4.33 -5.70 15.95
N LYS A 88 3.59 -5.21 16.95
CA LYS A 88 4.12 -4.77 18.25
C LYS A 88 3.38 -5.46 19.38
#